data_AF-A0A7W1C928-F1
#
_entry.id   AF-A0A7W1C928-F1
#
_cell.length_a   1.000
_cell.length_b   1.000
_cell.length_c   1.000
_cell.angle_alpha   90.00
_cell.angle_beta   90.00
_cell.angle_gamma   90.00
#
_symmetry.space_group_name_H-M   'P 1'
#
loop_
_entity.id
_entity.type
_entity.pdbx_description
1 polymer ?
#
loop_
_entity_poly.entity_id
_entity_poly.type
_entity_poly.pdbx_seq_one_letter_code
_entity_poly.pdbx_strand_id
1 'polypeptide(L)'
;MPGWASPPAGYIGGTATGLNVTVDSAFAVGVVFRCVRLLSETIAGLPLITYRSLPEGGKERATDRPEYPLLHDSPYPAMTSFVWRETAMAHLLTWGNAYAEIIRDGFGILR
;
A
#
# COMPACT_ATOMS: atom_id res chain seq x y z
N MET A 1 22.57 -22.37 -30.71
CA MET A 1 21.55 -23.20 -30.06
C MET A 1 20.45 -22.26 -29.52
N PRO A 2 19.16 -22.64 -29.57
CA PRO A 2 17.96 -21.78 -29.83
C PRO A 2 17.56 -20.90 -28.63
N GLY A 3 16.80 -19.79 -28.70
CA GLY A 3 15.88 -19.26 -29.72
C GLY A 3 14.53 -18.77 -29.15
N TRP A 4 14.20 -19.00 -27.86
CA TRP A 4 12.83 -18.72 -27.36
C TRP A 4 12.61 -18.32 -25.89
N ALA A 5 13.61 -18.16 -25.01
CA ALA A 5 13.33 -17.88 -23.58
C ALA A 5 14.21 -16.79 -22.96
N SER A 6 13.74 -15.54 -23.03
CA SER A 6 13.55 -14.61 -21.90
C SER A 6 13.20 -13.23 -22.48
N PRO A 7 12.10 -12.57 -22.07
CA PRO A 7 11.91 -11.18 -22.43
C PRO A 7 13.11 -10.37 -21.92
N PRO A 8 13.64 -9.41 -22.69
CA PRO A 8 14.72 -8.56 -22.22
C PRO A 8 14.27 -7.92 -20.92
N ALA A 9 15.10 -8.12 -19.87
CA ALA A 9 14.86 -7.64 -18.53
C ALA A 9 14.34 -6.20 -18.61
N GLY A 10 13.08 -6.04 -18.22
CA GLY A 10 12.38 -4.77 -18.29
C GLY A 10 13.24 -3.67 -17.68
N TYR A 11 13.33 -2.58 -18.43
CA TYR A 11 13.88 -1.29 -18.06
C TYR A 11 13.92 -1.04 -16.54
N ILE A 12 15.07 -1.32 -15.93
CA ILE A 12 15.54 -0.62 -14.74
C ILE A 12 16.92 -0.11 -15.15
N GLY A 13 17.10 1.21 -15.09
CA GLY A 13 18.37 1.86 -15.46
C GLY A 13 19.55 1.14 -14.81
N GLY A 14 20.62 0.96 -15.58
CA GLY A 14 21.78 0.19 -15.14
C GLY A 14 22.30 0.65 -13.78
N THR A 15 22.61 -0.31 -12.91
CA THR A 15 23.26 -0.02 -11.62
C THR A 15 24.74 0.30 -11.87
N ALA A 16 25.33 1.17 -11.05
CA ALA A 16 26.73 1.57 -11.18
C ALA A 16 27.72 0.38 -11.11
N THR A 17 27.28 -0.75 -10.55
CA THR A 17 28.05 -2.00 -10.41
C THR A 17 27.70 -3.05 -11.47
N GLY A 18 26.68 -2.83 -12.32
CA GLY A 18 26.20 -3.79 -13.31
C GLY A 18 25.40 -4.98 -12.73
N LEU A 19 25.15 -4.99 -11.42
CA LEU A 19 24.36 -6.02 -10.76
C LEU A 19 22.87 -5.75 -10.90
N ASN A 20 22.10 -6.77 -11.27
CA ASN A 20 20.65 -6.68 -11.29
C ASN A 20 20.11 -6.74 -9.85
N VAL A 21 19.45 -5.68 -9.39
CA VAL A 21 18.88 -5.58 -8.05
C VAL A 21 17.38 -5.78 -8.15
N THR A 22 16.91 -6.91 -7.62
CA THR A 22 15.49 -7.22 -7.45
C THR A 22 15.01 -6.88 -6.03
N VAL A 23 13.71 -6.83 -5.82
CA VAL A 23 13.11 -6.63 -4.49
C VAL A 23 13.62 -7.66 -3.48
N ASP A 24 13.74 -8.93 -3.88
CA ASP A 24 14.28 -10.00 -3.02
C ASP A 24 15.73 -9.74 -2.62
N SER A 25 16.56 -9.30 -3.58
CA SER A 25 17.97 -8.96 -3.30
C SER A 25 18.11 -7.71 -2.42
N ALA A 26 17.18 -6.77 -2.53
CA ALA A 26 17.15 -5.56 -1.71
C ALA A 26 16.72 -5.89 -0.27
N PHE A 27 15.74 -6.77 -0.07
CA PHE A 27 15.29 -7.17 1.26
C PHE A 27 16.30 -8.03 2.03
N ALA A 28 17.22 -8.71 1.35
CA ALA A 28 18.34 -9.40 2.01
C ALA A 28 19.27 -8.43 2.76
N VAL A 29 19.25 -7.13 2.42
CA VAL A 29 19.97 -6.09 3.13
C VAL A 29 19.15 -5.62 4.33
N GLY A 30 19.61 -5.95 5.54
CA GLY A 30 18.89 -5.64 6.78
C GLY A 30 18.57 -4.16 6.99
N VAL A 31 19.41 -3.24 6.46
CA VAL A 31 19.15 -1.80 6.51
C VAL A 31 17.94 -1.42 5.66
N VAL A 32 17.81 -1.98 4.45
CA VAL A 32 16.66 -1.74 3.56
C VAL A 32 15.38 -2.26 4.22
N PHE A 33 15.42 -3.49 4.73
CA PHE A 33 14.30 -4.08 5.46
C PHE A 33 13.87 -3.19 6.64
N ARG A 34 14.82 -2.70 7.44
CA ARG A 34 14.52 -1.86 8.60
C ARG A 34 13.90 -0.52 8.21
N CYS A 35 14.41 0.14 7.17
CA CYS A 35 13.87 1.41 6.69
C CYS A 35 12.44 1.26 6.13
N VAL A 36 12.21 0.24 5.30
CA VAL A 36 10.87 -0.04 4.74
C VAL A 36 9.88 -0.33 5.86
N ARG A 37 10.27 -1.18 6.83
CA ARG A 37 9.43 -1.50 7.98
C ARG A 37 9.11 -0.26 8.83
N LEU A 38 10.12 0.56 9.15
CA LEU A 38 9.93 1.78 9.94
C LEU A 38 8.94 2.75 9.29
N LEU A 39 9.09 2.99 7.98
CA LEU A 39 8.18 3.87 7.24
C LEU A 39 6.77 3.30 7.19
N SER A 40 6.64 2.00 6.93
CA SER A 40 5.36 1.33 6.82
C SER A 40 4.59 1.32 8.14
N GLU A 41 5.25 0.97 9.25
CA GLU A 41 4.67 1.01 10.60
C GLU A 41 4.28 2.44 11.01
N THR A 42 5.10 3.44 10.69
CA THR A 42 4.83 4.84 11.02
C THR A 42 3.57 5.36 10.31
N ILE A 43 3.42 5.07 9.01
CA ILE A 43 2.25 5.47 8.23
C ILE A 43 1.00 4.70 8.67
N ALA A 44 1.14 3.41 8.98
CA ALA A 44 0.04 2.58 9.46
C ALA A 44 -0.46 3.01 10.85
N GLY A 45 0.42 3.58 11.70
CA GLY A 45 0.06 4.08 13.03
C GLY A 45 -0.81 5.34 13.03
N LEU A 46 -0.85 6.10 11.93
CA LEU A 46 -1.65 7.33 11.84
C LEU A 46 -3.15 7.00 11.73
N PRO A 47 -4.05 7.59 12.52
CA PRO A 47 -5.49 7.38 12.35
C PRO A 47 -5.98 7.92 11.00
N LEU A 48 -6.63 7.08 10.20
CA LEU A 48 -7.29 7.51 8.96
C LEU A 48 -8.75 7.87 9.25
N ILE A 49 -8.99 9.13 9.58
CA ILE A 49 -10.31 9.63 9.99
C ILE A 49 -10.95 10.40 8.83
N THR A 50 -12.13 9.97 8.40
CA THR A 50 -12.91 10.68 7.38
C THR A 50 -13.66 11.86 8.00
N TYR A 51 -13.56 13.02 7.37
CA TYR A 51 -14.23 14.25 7.80
C TYR A 51 -15.27 14.71 6.76
N ARG A 52 -16.37 15.29 7.22
CA ARG A 52 -17.38 15.98 6.41
C ARG A 52 -17.25 17.48 6.63
N SER A 53 -17.29 18.26 5.55
CA SER A 53 -17.36 19.71 5.61
C SER A 53 -18.77 20.15 5.99
N LEU A 54 -18.89 21.01 7.00
CA LEU A 54 -20.15 21.60 7.43
C LEU A 54 -20.46 22.86 6.60
N PRO A 55 -21.75 23.20 6.39
CA PRO A 55 -22.17 24.37 5.61
C PRO A 55 -21.59 25.69 6.12
N GLU A 56 -21.32 25.78 7.42
CA GLU A 56 -20.81 27.00 8.08
C GLU A 56 -19.26 27.01 8.25
N GLY A 57 -18.53 26.17 7.52
CA GLY A 57 -17.06 26.21 7.50
C GLY A 57 -16.36 25.36 8.57
N GLY A 58 -17.09 24.48 9.26
CA GLY A 58 -16.55 23.48 10.18
C GLY A 58 -16.19 22.14 9.52
N LYS A 59 -15.54 21.25 10.27
CA LYS A 59 -15.33 19.85 9.89
C LYS A 59 -15.79 18.94 11.02
N GLU A 60 -16.62 17.96 10.71
CA GLU A 60 -17.05 16.91 11.64
C GLU A 60 -16.53 15.55 11.20
N ARG A 61 -16.37 14.61 12.14
CA ARG A 61 -16.00 13.22 11.79
C ARG A 61 -17.20 12.53 11.15
N ALA A 62 -17.03 12.05 9.94
CA ALA A 62 -18.08 11.39 9.15
C ALA A 62 -18.21 9.90 9.54
N THR A 63 -18.51 9.65 10.82
CA THR A 63 -18.61 8.28 11.40
C THR A 63 -19.83 7.51 10.90
N ASP A 64 -20.82 8.21 10.36
CA ASP A 64 -22.06 7.69 9.80
C ASP A 64 -21.90 7.12 8.38
N ARG A 65 -20.77 7.37 7.72
CA ARG A 65 -20.53 6.91 6.37
C ARG A 65 -20.06 5.45 6.32
N PRO A 66 -20.53 4.65 5.36
CA PRO A 66 -20.15 3.24 5.23
C PRO A 66 -18.65 3.04 4.98
N GLU A 67 -17.94 4.06 4.47
CA GLU A 67 -16.50 3.97 4.24
C GLU A 67 -15.67 4.21 5.51
N TYR A 68 -16.25 4.81 6.55
CA TYR A 68 -15.54 5.10 7.81
C TYR A 68 -15.01 3.84 8.50
N PRO A 69 -15.81 2.80 8.80
CA PRO A 69 -15.30 1.60 9.46
C PRO A 69 -14.28 0.82 8.60
N LEU A 70 -14.38 0.90 7.27
CA LEU A 70 -13.44 0.22 6.36
C LEU A 70 -12.06 0.88 6.38
N LEU A 71 -12.03 2.22 6.37
CA LEU A 71 -10.80 2.98 6.38
C LEU A 71 -10.19 3.09 7.78
N HIS A 72 -11.02 3.16 8.83
CA HIS A 72 -10.59 3.35 10.20
C HIS A 72 -10.27 2.03 10.90
N ASP A 73 -11.17 1.04 10.84
CA ASP A 73 -11.10 -0.17 11.66
C ASP A 73 -10.51 -1.35 10.89
N SER A 74 -11.24 -1.86 9.90
CA SER A 74 -10.87 -3.09 9.19
C SER A 74 -11.47 -3.08 7.77
N PRO A 75 -10.66 -2.96 6.72
CA PRO A 75 -11.15 -3.04 5.35
C PRO A 75 -11.66 -4.44 4.99
N TYR A 76 -11.18 -5.48 5.69
CA TYR A 76 -11.63 -6.85 5.52
C TYR A 76 -11.55 -7.60 6.88
N PRO A 77 -12.43 -8.58 7.18
CA PRO A 77 -12.45 -9.23 8.51
C PRO A 77 -11.15 -9.93 8.92
N ALA A 78 -10.32 -10.35 7.96
CA ALA A 78 -9.02 -10.97 8.25
C ALA A 78 -7.85 -9.97 8.28
N MET A 79 -8.08 -8.69 7.98
CA MET A 79 -7.02 -7.68 7.85
C MET A 79 -7.46 -6.33 8.42
N THR A 80 -6.73 -5.84 9.43
CA THR A 80 -6.96 -4.53 10.02
C THR A 80 -6.55 -3.39 9.08
N SER A 81 -7.11 -2.20 9.27
CA SER A 81 -6.70 -1.01 8.50
C SER A 81 -5.20 -0.71 8.66
N PHE A 82 -4.62 -1.05 9.81
CA PHE A 82 -3.18 -0.96 10.05
C PHE A 82 -2.40 -1.84 9.08
N VAL A 83 -2.69 -3.15 9.05
CA VAL A 83 -1.95 -4.12 8.21
C VAL A 83 -2.14 -3.81 6.73
N TRP A 84 -3.33 -3.36 6.32
CA TRP A 84 -3.58 -2.92 4.95
C TRP A 84 -2.68 -1.75 4.55
N ARG A 85 -2.60 -0.71 5.39
CA ARG A 85 -1.77 0.48 5.11
C ARG A 85 -0.28 0.19 5.20
N GLU A 86 0.13 -0.66 6.13
CA GLU A 86 1.50 -1.16 6.23
C GLU A 86 1.89 -1.90 4.94
N THR A 87 1.06 -2.82 4.48
CA THR A 87 1.30 -3.61 3.27
C THR A 87 1.28 -2.76 2.01
N ALA A 88 0.40 -1.76 1.93
CA ALA A 88 0.36 -0.81 0.81
C ALA A 88 1.63 0.04 0.76
N MET A 89 2.10 0.56 1.90
CA MET A 89 3.34 1.34 1.97
C MET A 89 4.56 0.50 1.63
N ALA A 90 4.62 -0.74 2.12
CA ALA A 90 5.68 -1.67 1.79
C ALA A 90 5.74 -1.96 0.29
N HIS A 91 4.59 -2.16 -0.38
CA HIS A 91 4.55 -2.37 -1.83
C HIS A 91 4.99 -1.14 -2.64
N LEU A 92 4.57 0.06 -2.22
CA LEU A 92 5.01 1.31 -2.85
C LEU A 92 6.52 1.49 -2.77
N LEU A 93 7.14 1.20 -1.62
CA LEU A 93 8.58 1.39 -1.41
C LEU A 93 9.45 0.38 -2.15
N THR A 94 8.89 -0.75 -2.57
CA THR A 94 9.64 -1.88 -3.15
C THR A 94 9.39 -2.04 -4.64
N TRP A 95 8.13 -2.08 -5.06
CA TRP A 95 7.72 -2.22 -6.47
C TRP A 95 7.30 -0.90 -7.11
N GLY A 96 7.25 0.20 -6.35
CA GLY A 96 6.87 1.53 -6.85
C GLY A 96 5.36 1.75 -6.98
N ASN A 97 4.54 0.70 -6.80
CA ASN A 97 3.09 0.77 -6.89
C ASN A 97 2.45 -0.10 -5.81
N ALA A 98 1.26 0.30 -5.34
CA ALA A 98 0.40 -0.53 -4.51
C ALA A 98 -1.01 -0.53 -5.07
N TYR A 99 -1.65 -1.70 -5.02
CA TYR A 99 -2.99 -1.92 -5.52
C TYR A 99 -3.88 -2.42 -4.39
N ALA A 100 -5.11 -1.92 -4.34
CA ALA A 100 -6.13 -2.39 -3.43
C ALA A 100 -7.38 -2.70 -4.26
N GLU A 101 -7.90 -3.92 -4.12
CA GLU A 101 -9.17 -4.28 -4.72
C GLU A 101 -10.31 -3.68 -3.90
N ILE A 102 -11.28 -3.08 -4.61
CA ILE A 102 -12.47 -2.51 -3.99
C ILE A 102 -13.66 -3.37 -4.41
N ILE A 103 -14.18 -4.15 -3.47
CA ILE A 103 -15.38 -4.96 -3.69
C ILE A 103 -16.59 -4.14 -3.25
N ARG A 104 -17.58 -4.03 -4.13
CA ARG A 104 -18.85 -3.33 -3.86
C ARG A 104 -19.99 -4.34 -3.95
N ASP A 105 -20.90 -4.30 -2.99
CA ASP A 105 -22.17 -5.01 -3.10
C ASP A 105 -23.03 -4.39 -4.23
N GLY A 106 -24.03 -5.12 -4.73
CA GLY A 106 -24.92 -4.69 -5.82
C GLY A 106 -25.68 -3.38 -5.55
N PHE A 107 -25.67 -2.91 -4.29
CA PHE A 107 -26.23 -1.63 -3.83
C PHE A 107 -25.20 -0.49 -3.72
N GLY A 108 -23.96 -0.71 -4.16
CA GLY A 108 -22.89 0.30 -4.17
C GLY A 108 -22.14 0.49 -2.84
N ILE A 109 -22.48 -0.30 -1.82
CA ILE A 109 -21.82 -0.31 -0.51
C ILE A 109 -20.51 -1.09 -0.60
N LEU A 110 -19.42 -0.51 -0.07
CA LEU A 110 -18.10 -1.13 -0.02
C LEU A 110 -18.10 -2.32 0.97
N ARG A 111 -17.46 -3.42 0.59
CA ARG A 111 -17.42 -4.66 1.37
C ARG A 111 -16.02 -5.24 1.45
#